data_AF-A0A6A3M8V0-F1
#
_entry.id   AF-A0A6A3M8V0-F1
#
_cell.length_a   1.000
_cell.length_b   1.000
_cell.length_c   1.000
_cell.angle_alpha   90.00
_cell.angle_beta   90.00
_cell.angle_gamma   90.00
#
_symmetry.space_group_name_H-M   'P 1'
#
loop_
_entity.id
_entity.type
_entity.pdbx_description
1 polymer ?
#
loop_
_entity_poly.entity_id
_entity_poly.type
_entity_poly.pdbx_seq_one_letter_code
_entity_poly.pdbx_strand_id
1 'polypeptide(L)'
;MGSGSAEVSGVLSFFSVVLGTAISWSTMAADYTVYHPPTESKRKIFFATWLGLIFPSVFTEWISVIVMSATGLDPNATDNIYLNGYNDSGAGGLIGAVLIPHLGDFGRFCLVIMALSTVANNCPNVYSFTLNIKGYSHFESVLNNFMNFIAYWATIYSSVALTEHFVFRRGFGGYNVEDYNKPEKLPIGFAAIFSFLCGCGGVALGMSQTWFTGPLASHGDIGFELGCIFTVVALLLSRPVEKRVFKR
;
A
#
# COMPACT_ATOMS: atom_id res chain seq x y z
N MET A 1 -10.53 -12.07 22.91
CA MET A 1 -10.06 -10.81 22.29
C MET A 1 -9.77 -9.84 23.41
N GLY A 2 -8.57 -9.27 23.44
CA GLY A 2 -8.24 -8.21 24.38
C GLY A 2 -9.00 -6.92 24.04
N SER A 3 -9.11 -6.00 24.99
CA SER A 3 -9.62 -4.65 24.77
C SER A 3 -8.59 -3.65 25.29
N GLY A 4 -8.18 -2.67 24.48
CA GLY A 4 -7.19 -1.68 24.87
C GLY A 4 -6.60 -0.91 23.69
N SER A 5 -5.73 0.06 23.97
CA SER A 5 -5.05 0.87 22.94
C SER A 5 -4.14 0.05 22.02
N ALA A 6 -3.53 -1.02 22.54
CA ALA A 6 -2.69 -1.93 21.76
C ALA A 6 -3.48 -2.66 20.67
N GLU A 7 -4.68 -3.17 20.99
CA GLU A 7 -5.52 -3.89 20.03
C GLU A 7 -6.07 -2.97 18.94
N VAL A 8 -6.48 -1.75 19.31
CA VAL A 8 -6.92 -0.73 18.36
C VAL A 8 -5.79 -0.36 17.40
N SER A 9 -4.56 -0.22 17.92
CA SER A 9 -3.38 0.05 17.10
C SER A 9 -3.08 -1.11 16.14
N GLY A 10 -3.18 -2.35 16.59
CA GLY A 10 -3.01 -3.53 15.74
C GLY A 10 -4.01 -3.58 14.58
N VAL A 11 -5.28 -3.27 14.84
CA VAL A 11 -6.33 -3.21 13.81
C VAL A 11 -6.06 -2.08 12.81
N LEU A 12 -5.65 -0.91 13.28
CA LEU A 12 -5.33 0.23 12.41
C LEU A 12 -4.10 -0.04 11.54
N SER A 13 -3.05 -0.62 12.12
CA SER A 13 -1.85 -1.00 11.38
C SER A 13 -2.16 -2.03 10.30
N PHE A 14 -2.97 -3.06 10.62
CA PHE A 14 -3.42 -4.04 9.64
C PHE A 14 -4.24 -3.40 8.51
N PHE A 15 -5.20 -2.53 8.86
CA PHE A 15 -5.99 -1.79 7.88
C PHE A 15 -5.10 -0.93 6.95
N SER A 16 -4.10 -0.25 7.51
CA SER A 16 -3.17 0.59 6.75
C SER A 16 -2.30 -0.18 5.78
N VAL A 17 -1.83 -1.37 6.15
CA VAL A 17 -1.06 -2.25 5.25
C VAL A 17 -1.94 -2.74 4.08
N VAL A 18 -3.17 -3.17 4.37
CA VAL A 18 -4.11 -3.65 3.34
C VAL A 18 -4.50 -2.52 2.38
N LEU A 19 -4.86 -1.35 2.94
CA LEU A 19 -5.28 -0.19 2.15
C LEU A 19 -4.11 0.38 1.32
N GLY A 20 -2.91 0.49 1.91
CA GLY A 20 -1.71 0.96 1.23
C GLY A 20 -1.35 0.09 0.03
N THR A 21 -1.44 -1.23 0.18
CA THR A 21 -1.23 -2.18 -0.92
C THR A 21 -2.26 -1.95 -2.03
N ALA A 22 -3.56 -1.89 -1.71
CA ALA A 22 -4.61 -1.68 -2.71
C ALA A 22 -4.45 -0.35 -3.47
N ILE A 23 -4.07 0.72 -2.76
CA ILE A 23 -3.86 2.04 -3.34
C ILE A 23 -2.72 2.03 -4.36
N SER A 24 -1.62 1.33 -4.10
CA SER A 24 -0.48 1.29 -5.04
C SER A 24 -0.85 0.72 -6.41
N TRP A 25 -1.86 -0.15 -6.50
CA TRP A 25 -2.33 -0.71 -7.78
C TRP A 25 -3.36 0.18 -8.49
N SER A 26 -4.01 1.08 -7.75
CA SER A 26 -5.05 1.96 -8.32
C SER A 26 -4.51 2.96 -9.34
N THR A 27 -3.24 3.35 -9.23
CA THR A 27 -2.58 4.26 -10.18
C THR A 27 -2.40 3.62 -11.55
N MET A 28 -2.16 2.30 -11.60
CA MET A 28 -2.04 1.53 -12.85
C MET A 28 -3.40 1.28 -13.52
N ALA A 29 -4.52 1.43 -12.81
CA ALA A 29 -5.83 1.30 -13.42
C ALA A 29 -6.06 2.34 -14.54
N ALA A 30 -5.43 3.51 -14.44
CA ALA A 30 -5.50 4.55 -15.46
C ALA A 30 -4.97 4.05 -16.83
N ASP A 31 -3.90 3.25 -16.84
CA ASP A 31 -3.28 2.74 -18.07
C ASP A 31 -4.19 1.76 -18.81
N TYR A 32 -4.92 0.92 -18.07
CA TYR A 32 -5.86 -0.02 -18.66
C TYR A 32 -7.15 0.63 -19.16
N THR A 33 -7.57 1.75 -18.55
CA THR A 33 -8.80 2.45 -18.96
C THR A 33 -8.70 3.14 -20.32
N VAL A 34 -7.49 3.35 -20.85
CA VAL A 34 -7.27 3.95 -22.19
C VAL A 34 -7.80 3.06 -23.31
N TYR A 35 -7.83 1.75 -23.11
CA TYR A 35 -8.31 0.80 -24.12
C TYR A 35 -9.83 0.64 -24.15
N HIS A 36 -10.56 1.23 -23.20
CA HIS A 36 -12.02 1.15 -23.17
C HIS A 36 -12.67 2.22 -24.05
N PRO A 37 -13.65 1.86 -24.89
CA PRO A 37 -14.37 2.85 -25.68
C PRO A 37 -15.17 3.81 -24.78
N PRO A 38 -15.30 5.10 -25.15
CA PRO A 38 -15.93 6.14 -24.32
C PRO A 38 -17.42 5.90 -24.01
N THR A 39 -18.06 4.98 -24.73
CA THR A 39 -19.49 4.65 -24.64
C THR A 39 -19.82 3.65 -23.53
N GLU A 40 -18.82 3.06 -22.88
CA GLU A 40 -19.03 2.02 -21.87
C GLU A 40 -19.57 2.54 -20.53
N SER A 41 -20.40 1.71 -19.89
CA SER A 41 -21.03 2.08 -18.62
C SER A 41 -20.02 2.03 -17.46
N LYS A 42 -19.74 3.20 -16.88
CA LYS A 42 -18.80 3.38 -15.75
C LYS A 42 -19.11 2.48 -14.55
N ARG A 43 -20.39 2.24 -14.26
CA ARG A 43 -20.81 1.36 -13.16
C ARG A 43 -20.46 -0.11 -13.44
N LYS A 44 -20.59 -0.55 -14.69
CA LYS A 44 -20.21 -1.92 -15.08
C LYS A 44 -18.71 -2.14 -14.94
N ILE A 45 -17.91 -1.18 -15.42
CA ILE A 45 -16.44 -1.23 -15.27
C ILE A 45 -16.08 -1.27 -13.79
N PHE A 46 -16.65 -0.37 -12.97
CA PHE A 46 -16.40 -0.36 -11.52
C PHE A 46 -16.74 -1.69 -10.85
N PHE A 47 -17.95 -2.24 -11.07
CA PHE A 47 -18.34 -3.49 -10.43
C PHE A 47 -17.57 -4.70 -10.98
N ALA A 48 -17.22 -4.72 -12.26
CA ALA A 48 -16.39 -5.79 -12.84
C ALA A 48 -14.97 -5.79 -12.24
N THR A 49 -14.33 -4.62 -12.14
CA THR A 49 -13.01 -4.48 -11.51
C THR A 49 -13.09 -4.79 -10.01
N TRP A 50 -14.11 -4.28 -9.32
CA TRP A 50 -14.26 -4.52 -7.88
C TRP A 50 -14.50 -6.01 -7.57
N LEU A 51 -15.41 -6.68 -8.29
CA LEU A 51 -15.66 -8.12 -8.10
C LEU A 51 -14.44 -8.97 -8.49
N GLY A 52 -13.77 -8.60 -9.58
CA GLY A 52 -12.56 -9.30 -10.05
C GLY A 52 -11.40 -9.21 -9.06
N LEU A 53 -11.29 -8.11 -8.30
CA LEU A 53 -10.21 -7.93 -7.32
C LEU A 53 -10.59 -8.38 -5.91
N ILE A 54 -11.83 -8.15 -5.46
CA ILE A 54 -12.23 -8.43 -4.08
C ILE A 54 -12.21 -9.93 -3.78
N PHE A 55 -12.67 -10.75 -4.72
CA PHE A 55 -12.77 -12.19 -4.52
C PHE A 55 -11.39 -12.86 -4.29
N PRO A 56 -10.39 -12.70 -5.17
CA PRO A 56 -9.08 -13.29 -4.95
C PRO A 56 -8.34 -12.66 -3.75
N SER A 57 -8.53 -11.36 -3.50
CA SER A 57 -7.87 -10.67 -2.38
C SER A 57 -8.38 -11.18 -1.04
N VAL A 58 -9.71 -11.21 -0.85
CA VAL A 58 -10.32 -11.74 0.37
C VAL A 58 -9.94 -13.21 0.56
N PHE A 59 -9.98 -14.02 -0.49
CA PHE A 59 -9.58 -15.42 -0.39
C PHE A 59 -8.14 -15.59 0.13
N THR A 60 -7.20 -14.82 -0.41
CA THR A 60 -5.79 -14.87 -0.01
C THR A 60 -5.57 -14.39 1.43
N GLU A 61 -6.27 -13.32 1.83
CA GLU A 61 -6.23 -12.78 3.20
C GLU A 61 -6.78 -13.80 4.21
N TRP A 62 -7.88 -14.47 3.88
CA TRP A 62 -8.46 -15.50 4.76
C TRP A 62 -7.51 -16.68 4.96
N ILE A 63 -6.85 -17.15 3.90
CA ILE A 63 -5.81 -18.18 4.03
C ILE A 63 -4.68 -17.68 4.93
N SER A 64 -4.23 -16.44 4.73
CA SER A 64 -3.15 -15.84 5.51
C SER A 64 -3.49 -15.77 7.00
N VAL A 65 -4.72 -15.35 7.34
CA VAL A 65 -5.20 -15.30 8.73
C VAL A 65 -5.30 -16.70 9.35
N ILE A 66 -5.79 -17.68 8.61
CA ILE A 66 -5.90 -19.07 9.09
C ILE A 66 -4.51 -19.63 9.43
N VAL A 67 -3.55 -19.47 8.52
CA VAL A 67 -2.19 -19.98 8.70
C VAL A 67 -1.47 -19.24 9.82
N MET A 68 -1.63 -17.90 9.91
CA MET A 68 -1.03 -17.11 10.99
C MET A 68 -1.62 -17.47 12.35
N SER A 69 -2.94 -17.71 12.44
CA SER A 69 -3.59 -18.12 13.68
C SER A 69 -3.10 -19.49 14.18
N ALA A 70 -2.68 -20.37 13.26
CA ALA A 70 -2.12 -21.69 13.61
C ALA A 70 -0.78 -21.61 14.36
N THR A 71 -0.05 -20.49 14.24
CA THR A 71 1.19 -20.27 15.02
C THR A 71 0.92 -20.07 16.52
N GLY A 72 -0.28 -19.61 16.90
CA GLY A 72 -0.66 -19.26 18.27
C GLY A 72 -1.55 -20.28 19.00
N LEU A 73 -1.90 -21.40 18.37
CA LEU A 73 -2.88 -22.36 18.91
C LEU A 73 -2.38 -23.20 20.10
N ASP A 74 -1.07 -23.27 20.35
CA ASP A 74 -0.54 -24.05 21.49
C ASP A 74 0.68 -23.38 22.15
N PRO A 75 0.48 -22.63 23.25
CA PRO A 75 1.57 -21.99 24.01
C PRO A 75 2.49 -22.98 24.74
N ASN A 76 2.12 -24.26 24.86
CA ASN A 76 2.84 -25.28 25.62
C ASN A 76 3.44 -26.38 24.75
N ALA A 77 3.11 -26.44 23.46
CA ALA A 77 3.75 -27.35 22.52
C ALA A 77 5.11 -26.78 22.11
N THR A 78 6.18 -27.35 22.65
CA THR A 78 7.58 -27.03 22.31
C THR A 78 7.92 -27.28 20.83
N ASP A 79 7.01 -27.88 20.05
CA ASP A 79 7.25 -28.36 18.68
C ASP A 79 6.14 -27.94 17.69
N ASN A 80 5.76 -26.65 17.68
CA ASN A 80 4.85 -26.12 16.66
C ASN A 80 5.62 -25.83 15.36
N ILE A 81 5.39 -26.66 14.34
CA ILE A 81 6.01 -26.54 13.01
C ILE A 81 5.78 -25.17 12.35
N TYR A 82 4.63 -24.53 12.60
CA TYR A 82 4.27 -23.25 12.01
C TYR A 82 5.02 -22.09 12.69
N LEU A 83 5.16 -22.16 14.02
CA LEU A 83 5.91 -21.16 14.79
C LEU A 83 7.41 -21.26 14.49
N ASN A 84 7.96 -22.47 14.42
CA ASN A 84 9.36 -22.70 14.07
C ASN A 84 9.65 -22.24 12.63
N GLY A 85 8.79 -22.61 11.67
CA GLY A 85 8.91 -22.14 10.29
C GLY A 85 8.85 -20.61 10.16
N TYR A 86 8.02 -19.93 10.95
CA TYR A 86 7.96 -18.48 10.99
C TYR A 86 9.24 -17.86 11.57
N ASN A 87 9.77 -18.42 12.66
CA ASN A 87 11.00 -17.92 13.29
C ASN A 87 12.24 -18.11 12.40
N ASP A 88 12.30 -19.19 11.61
CA ASP A 88 13.46 -19.52 10.78
C ASP A 88 13.51 -18.70 9.47
N SER A 89 12.37 -18.41 8.84
CA SER A 89 12.34 -17.78 7.50
C SER A 89 11.11 -16.89 7.26
N GLY A 90 10.54 -16.34 8.33
CA GLY A 90 9.42 -15.39 8.26
C GLY A 90 8.18 -15.94 7.55
N ALA A 91 7.51 -15.08 6.78
CA ALA A 91 6.30 -15.47 6.05
C ALA A 91 6.54 -16.60 5.02
N GLY A 92 7.72 -16.66 4.40
CA GLY A 92 8.09 -17.72 3.46
C GLY A 92 8.26 -19.07 4.15
N GLY A 93 8.88 -19.10 5.33
CA GLY A 93 9.03 -20.31 6.14
C GLY A 93 7.70 -20.84 6.67
N LEU A 94 6.76 -19.96 6.99
CA LEU A 94 5.39 -20.32 7.39
C LEU A 94 4.64 -21.07 6.27
N ILE A 95 4.72 -20.57 5.03
CA ILE A 95 4.13 -21.24 3.86
C ILE A 95 4.86 -22.57 3.59
N GLY A 96 6.18 -22.61 3.82
CA GLY A 96 6.98 -23.83 3.79
C GLY A 96 6.49 -24.90 4.77
N ALA A 97 6.22 -24.49 6.01
CA ALA A 97 5.68 -25.36 7.06
C ALA A 97 4.27 -25.88 6.75
N VAL A 98 3.48 -25.17 5.93
CA VAL A 98 2.19 -25.68 5.43
C VAL A 98 2.39 -26.74 4.34
N LEU A 99 3.24 -26.47 3.36
CA LEU A 99 3.34 -27.30 2.15
C LEU A 99 4.23 -28.52 2.30
N ILE A 100 5.39 -28.41 2.95
CA ILE A 100 6.39 -29.48 3.00
C ILE A 100 5.88 -30.73 3.75
N PRO A 101 5.19 -30.62 4.91
CA PRO A 101 4.73 -31.80 5.63
C PRO A 101 3.62 -32.58 4.89
N HIS A 102 2.79 -31.90 4.10
CA HIS A 102 1.63 -32.50 3.45
C HIS A 102 1.94 -32.99 2.02
N LEU A 103 2.77 -32.25 1.28
CA LEU A 103 3.06 -32.51 -0.14
C LEU A 103 4.50 -33.00 -0.39
N GLY A 104 5.37 -33.04 0.63
CA GLY A 104 6.75 -33.49 0.50
C GLY A 104 7.53 -32.74 -0.58
N ASP A 105 8.15 -33.47 -1.51
CA ASP A 105 8.93 -32.89 -2.60
C ASP A 105 8.11 -32.08 -3.60
N PHE A 106 6.82 -32.40 -3.77
CA PHE A 106 5.93 -31.56 -4.59
C PHE A 106 5.64 -30.21 -3.91
N GLY A 107 5.58 -30.19 -2.57
CA GLY A 107 5.43 -28.95 -1.80
C GLY A 107 6.62 -28.02 -1.99
N ARG A 108 7.84 -28.57 -2.05
CA ARG A 108 9.07 -27.83 -2.37
C ARG A 108 9.04 -27.24 -3.78
N PHE A 109 8.55 -28.00 -4.76
CA PHE A 109 8.34 -27.48 -6.11
C PHE A 109 7.34 -26.31 -6.14
N CYS A 110 6.20 -26.43 -5.46
CA CYS A 110 5.22 -25.35 -5.36
C CYS A 110 5.78 -24.09 -4.67
N LEU A 111 6.59 -24.26 -3.62
CA LEU A 111 7.27 -23.14 -2.97
C LEU A 111 8.18 -22.37 -3.93
N VAL A 112 8.93 -23.07 -4.78
CA VAL A 112 9.77 -22.43 -5.81
C VAL A 112 8.92 -21.64 -6.80
N ILE A 113 7.80 -22.18 -7.26
CA ILE A 113 6.90 -21.49 -8.19
C ILE A 113 6.29 -20.24 -7.54
N MET A 114 5.85 -20.32 -6.29
CA MET A 114 5.32 -19.16 -5.56
C MET A 114 6.38 -18.10 -5.29
N ALA A 115 7.62 -18.52 -4.96
CA ALA A 115 8.75 -17.60 -4.82
C ALA A 115 9.02 -16.88 -6.15
N LEU A 116 9.04 -17.60 -7.28
CA LEU A 116 9.25 -17.01 -8.60
C LEU A 116 8.12 -16.05 -9.00
N SER A 117 6.86 -16.37 -8.68
CA SER A 117 5.73 -15.48 -8.89
C SER A 117 5.86 -14.18 -8.10
N THR A 118 6.29 -14.28 -6.83
CA THR A 118 6.56 -13.11 -5.99
C THR A 118 7.69 -12.26 -6.56
N VAL A 119 8.77 -12.87 -7.05
CA VAL A 119 9.87 -12.15 -7.72
C VAL A 119 9.36 -11.44 -8.99
N ALA A 120 8.59 -12.12 -9.83
CA ALA A 120 8.02 -11.54 -11.05
C ALA A 120 7.12 -10.33 -10.75
N ASN A 121 6.30 -10.41 -9.70
CA ASN A 121 5.45 -9.31 -9.25
C ASN A 121 6.26 -8.10 -8.76
N ASN A 122 7.45 -8.33 -8.21
CA ASN A 122 8.32 -7.27 -7.71
C ASN A 122 9.28 -6.70 -8.75
N CYS A 123 9.45 -7.31 -9.93
CA CYS A 123 10.34 -6.82 -10.98
C CYS A 123 10.13 -5.34 -11.38
N PRO A 124 8.89 -4.83 -11.56
CA PRO A 124 8.65 -3.41 -11.83
C PRO A 124 9.15 -2.50 -10.70
N ASN A 125 9.00 -2.96 -9.45
CA ASN A 125 9.42 -2.21 -8.25
C ASN A 125 10.95 -2.24 -8.09
N VAL A 126 11.58 -3.37 -8.41
CA VAL A 126 13.04 -3.58 -8.30
C VAL A 126 13.82 -2.75 -9.32
N TYR A 127 13.25 -2.42 -10.49
CA TYR A 127 13.87 -1.50 -11.45
C TYR A 127 14.18 -0.12 -10.84
N SER A 128 13.31 0.36 -9.95
CA SER A 128 13.54 1.61 -9.21
C SER A 128 14.56 1.43 -8.07
N PHE A 129 14.66 0.22 -7.51
CA PHE A 129 15.57 -0.13 -6.41
C PHE A 129 17.02 -0.36 -6.87
N THR A 130 17.25 -0.89 -8.07
CA THR A 130 18.60 -1.11 -8.63
C THR A 130 19.40 0.18 -8.84
N LEU A 131 18.74 1.34 -8.87
CA LEU A 131 19.40 2.65 -8.82
C LEU A 131 20.04 2.98 -7.44
N ASN A 132 19.82 2.16 -6.40
CA ASN A 132 20.31 2.37 -5.03
C ASN A 132 21.13 1.18 -4.46
N ILE A 133 21.92 0.48 -5.29
CA ILE A 133 22.77 -0.66 -4.90
C ILE A 133 23.91 -0.25 -3.93
N LYS A 134 23.59 -0.02 -2.65
CA LYS A 134 24.58 0.05 -1.56
C LYS A 134 24.28 -0.83 -0.34
N GLY A 135 23.28 -1.71 -0.39
CA GLY A 135 22.90 -2.56 0.75
C GLY A 135 22.73 -4.03 0.40
N TYR A 136 23.82 -4.76 0.15
CA TYR A 136 23.77 -6.18 -0.24
C TYR A 136 23.71 -7.15 0.96
N SER A 137 23.97 -6.70 2.19
CA SER A 137 24.13 -7.60 3.36
C SER A 137 22.87 -7.90 4.17
N HIS A 138 21.76 -7.16 4.00
CA HIS A 138 20.51 -7.33 4.77
C HIS A 138 19.26 -7.29 3.87
N PHE A 139 19.21 -8.15 2.85
CA PHE A 139 18.22 -8.10 1.77
C PHE A 139 16.75 -8.13 2.24
N GLU A 140 16.39 -9.02 3.17
CA GLU A 140 14.99 -9.18 3.62
C GLU A 140 14.49 -7.99 4.44
N SER A 141 15.28 -7.54 5.42
CA SER A 141 14.94 -6.36 6.22
C SER A 141 14.85 -5.10 5.34
N VAL A 142 15.79 -4.93 4.41
CA VAL A 142 15.76 -3.81 3.46
C VAL A 142 14.51 -3.86 2.58
N LEU A 143 14.13 -5.03 2.08
CA LEU A 143 12.91 -5.20 1.29
C LEU A 143 11.64 -4.83 2.07
N ASN A 144 11.46 -5.36 3.29
CA ASN A 144 10.28 -5.08 4.10
C ASN A 144 10.17 -3.59 4.46
N ASN A 145 11.27 -2.96 4.87
CA ASN A 145 11.28 -1.52 5.14
C ASN A 145 11.00 -0.67 3.88
N PHE A 146 11.49 -1.11 2.72
CA PHE A 146 11.28 -0.41 1.45
C PHE A 146 9.83 -0.50 0.97
N MET A 147 9.17 -1.66 1.14
CA MET A 147 7.76 -1.83 0.79
C MET A 147 6.87 -0.90 1.62
N ASN A 148 7.14 -0.78 2.93
CA ASN A 148 6.44 0.18 3.79
C ASN A 148 6.67 1.64 3.33
N PHE A 149 7.89 1.97 2.91
CA PHE A 149 8.19 3.31 2.40
C PHE A 149 7.41 3.66 1.12
N ILE A 150 7.30 2.72 0.18
CA ILE A 150 6.48 2.89 -1.03
C ILE A 150 5.02 3.09 -0.66
N ALA A 151 4.49 2.34 0.31
CA ALA A 151 3.12 2.48 0.76
C ALA A 151 2.83 3.91 1.27
N TYR A 152 3.72 4.52 2.07
CA TYR A 152 3.56 5.91 2.50
C TYR A 152 3.56 6.90 1.34
N TRP A 153 4.46 6.70 0.38
CA TRP A 153 4.53 7.56 -0.80
C TRP A 153 3.25 7.48 -1.63
N ALA A 154 2.77 6.26 -1.92
CA ALA A 154 1.54 6.03 -2.66
C ALA A 154 0.31 6.65 -1.97
N THR A 155 0.32 6.67 -0.63
CA THR A 155 -0.72 7.30 0.20
C THR A 155 -0.80 8.80 -0.05
N ILE A 156 0.33 9.51 0.05
CA ILE A 156 0.37 10.97 -0.15
C ILE A 156 -0.16 11.31 -1.56
N TYR A 157 0.31 10.61 -2.59
CA TYR A 157 -0.14 10.84 -3.96
C TYR A 157 -1.64 10.61 -4.14
N SER A 158 -2.15 9.53 -3.57
CA SER A 158 -3.57 9.18 -3.70
C SER A 158 -4.46 10.11 -2.90
N SER A 159 -4.02 10.58 -1.73
CA SER A 159 -4.72 11.61 -0.96
C SER A 159 -4.83 12.92 -1.73
N VAL A 160 -3.77 13.34 -2.44
CA VAL A 160 -3.83 14.52 -3.32
C VAL A 160 -4.83 14.28 -4.46
N ALA A 161 -4.72 13.14 -5.15
CA ALA A 161 -5.59 12.82 -6.29
C ALA A 161 -7.07 12.74 -5.90
N LEU A 162 -7.39 12.07 -4.80
CA LEU A 162 -8.76 11.95 -4.28
C LEU A 162 -9.32 13.30 -3.84
N THR A 163 -8.55 14.10 -3.11
CA THR A 163 -8.99 15.42 -2.66
C THR A 163 -9.23 16.35 -3.84
N GLU A 164 -8.37 16.31 -4.86
CA GLU A 164 -8.53 17.05 -6.10
C GLU A 164 -9.81 16.63 -6.85
N HIS A 165 -10.03 15.33 -6.98
CA HIS A 165 -11.18 14.75 -7.67
C HIS A 165 -12.50 15.11 -6.99
N PHE A 166 -12.60 14.90 -5.68
CA PHE A 166 -13.87 15.07 -4.94
C PHE A 166 -14.14 16.52 -4.52
N VAL A 167 -13.14 17.25 -4.03
CA VAL A 167 -13.37 18.59 -3.44
C VAL A 167 -13.27 19.69 -4.50
N PHE A 168 -12.22 19.68 -5.31
CA PHE A 168 -11.93 20.80 -6.22
C PHE A 168 -12.57 20.64 -7.59
N ARG A 169 -12.63 19.40 -8.11
CA ARG A 169 -13.24 19.10 -9.41
C ARG A 169 -14.68 18.63 -9.31
N ARG A 170 -15.15 18.32 -8.08
CA ARG A 170 -16.53 17.91 -7.77
C ARG A 170 -17.01 16.77 -8.68
N GLY A 171 -16.12 15.78 -8.88
CA GLY A 171 -16.38 14.60 -9.69
C GLY A 171 -15.88 14.70 -11.15
N PHE A 172 -16.32 13.75 -11.96
CA PHE A 172 -15.82 13.55 -13.34
C PHE A 172 -16.23 14.66 -14.33
N GLY A 173 -17.18 15.53 -13.98
CA GLY A 173 -17.61 16.65 -14.83
C GLY A 173 -16.66 17.86 -14.82
N GLY A 174 -15.77 17.95 -13.83
CA GLY A 174 -14.75 19.01 -13.74
C GLY A 174 -13.46 18.72 -14.50
N TYR A 175 -13.41 17.62 -15.27
CA TYR A 175 -12.26 17.26 -16.10
C TYR A 175 -12.54 17.61 -17.55
N ASN A 176 -11.75 18.54 -18.11
CA ASN A 176 -11.80 18.85 -19.53
C ASN A 176 -10.71 18.05 -20.26
N VAL A 177 -11.11 17.00 -20.98
CA VAL A 177 -10.19 16.08 -21.68
C VAL A 177 -9.34 16.83 -22.72
N GLU A 178 -9.87 17.91 -23.31
CA GLU A 178 -9.17 18.71 -24.31
C GLU A 178 -8.07 19.62 -23.77
N ASP A 179 -7.98 19.76 -22.44
CA ASP A 179 -6.98 20.59 -21.78
C ASP A 179 -5.80 19.75 -21.25
N TYR A 180 -5.84 18.41 -21.38
CA TYR A 180 -4.78 17.50 -20.92
C TYR A 180 -3.41 17.83 -21.53
N ASN A 181 -3.37 18.25 -22.80
CA ASN A 181 -2.12 18.54 -23.52
C ASN A 181 -1.82 20.06 -23.63
N LYS A 182 -2.45 20.90 -22.81
CA LYS A 182 -2.27 22.36 -22.83
C LYS A 182 -1.66 22.84 -21.51
N PRO A 183 -0.32 23.01 -21.43
CA PRO A 183 0.38 23.41 -20.20
C PRO A 183 -0.17 24.71 -19.60
N GLU A 184 -0.63 25.63 -20.44
CA GLU A 184 -1.17 26.93 -20.02
C GLU A 184 -2.50 26.85 -19.26
N LYS A 185 -3.22 25.74 -19.38
CA LYS A 185 -4.52 25.53 -18.73
C LYS A 185 -4.45 24.56 -17.53
N LEU A 186 -3.28 24.01 -17.27
CA LEU A 186 -3.05 23.12 -16.14
C LEU A 186 -2.64 23.93 -14.89
N PRO A 187 -3.07 23.51 -13.69
CA PRO A 187 -2.61 24.13 -12.45
C PRO A 187 -1.10 23.94 -12.31
N ILE A 188 -0.42 25.01 -11.89
CA ILE A 188 1.05 25.12 -11.85
C ILE A 188 1.67 24.15 -10.83
N GLY A 189 0.87 23.67 -9.88
CA GLY A 189 1.20 22.52 -9.04
C GLY A 189 1.93 22.87 -7.74
N PHE A 190 2.10 24.15 -7.42
CA PHE A 190 2.74 24.59 -6.18
C PHE A 190 1.97 24.14 -4.94
N ALA A 191 0.63 24.10 -5.01
CA ALA A 191 -0.18 23.55 -3.93
C ALA A 191 0.08 22.06 -3.71
N ALA A 192 0.26 21.29 -4.79
CA ALA A 192 0.52 19.86 -4.72
C ALA A 192 1.91 19.56 -4.13
N ILE A 193 2.92 20.34 -4.51
CA ILE A 193 4.29 20.23 -3.94
C ILE A 193 4.27 20.56 -2.45
N PHE A 194 3.58 21.62 -2.04
CA PHE A 194 3.45 21.98 -0.63
C PHE A 194 2.74 20.88 0.17
N SER A 195 1.62 20.36 -0.34
CA SER A 195 0.88 19.27 0.30
C SER A 195 1.70 17.99 0.37
N PHE A 196 2.53 17.70 -0.63
CA PHE A 196 3.45 16.56 -0.60
C PHE A 196 4.48 16.70 0.53
N LEU A 197 5.10 17.87 0.68
CA LEU A 197 6.06 18.13 1.76
C LEU A 197 5.42 18.02 3.15
N CYS A 198 4.20 18.56 3.32
CA CYS A 198 3.44 18.40 4.56
C CYS A 198 3.06 16.94 4.82
N GLY A 199 2.73 16.18 3.77
CA GLY A 199 2.48 14.75 3.83
C GLY A 199 3.70 13.97 4.32
N CYS A 200 4.88 14.23 3.74
CA CYS A 200 6.14 13.64 4.21
C CYS A 200 6.41 13.94 5.69
N GLY A 201 6.13 15.17 6.14
CA GLY A 201 6.18 15.53 7.56
C GLY A 201 5.22 14.73 8.43
N GLY A 202 3.97 14.55 7.98
CA GLY A 202 2.97 13.73 8.67
C GLY A 202 3.39 12.26 8.79
N VAL A 203 3.93 11.68 7.71
CA VAL A 203 4.47 10.31 7.72
C VAL A 203 5.66 10.21 8.68
N ALA A 204 6.60 11.16 8.63
CA ALA A 204 7.76 11.14 9.52
C ALA A 204 7.36 11.21 11.00
N LEU A 205 6.30 11.92 11.35
CA LEU A 205 5.83 11.98 12.73
C LEU A 205 5.20 10.66 13.22
N GLY A 206 4.60 9.88 12.32
CA GLY A 206 3.81 8.68 12.65
C GLY A 206 4.43 7.33 12.28
N MET A 207 5.51 7.29 11.50
CA MET A 207 6.12 6.03 11.06
C MET A 207 6.87 5.33 12.19
N SER A 208 6.78 4.01 12.25
CA SER A 208 7.55 3.14 13.13
C SER A 208 8.29 2.11 12.28
N GLN A 209 9.42 2.54 11.71
CA GLN A 209 10.29 1.68 10.92
C GLN A 209 11.55 1.31 11.70
N THR A 210 12.24 0.25 11.27
CA THR A 210 13.47 -0.23 11.97
C THR A 210 14.59 0.81 12.04
N TRP A 211 14.62 1.76 11.11
CA TRP A 211 15.62 2.81 11.00
C TRP A 211 15.17 4.15 11.60
N PHE A 212 13.86 4.36 11.80
CA PHE A 212 13.33 5.60 12.34
C PHE A 212 11.93 5.41 12.93
N THR A 213 11.76 5.88 14.16
CA THR A 213 10.49 5.87 14.89
C THR A 213 10.09 7.31 15.19
N GLY A 214 8.95 7.73 14.64
CA GLY A 214 8.39 9.06 14.80
C GLY A 214 7.88 9.30 16.23
N PRO A 215 7.83 10.56 16.69
CA PRO A 215 7.42 10.89 18.06
C PRO A 215 5.99 10.45 18.41
N LEU A 216 5.11 10.31 17.41
CA LEU A 216 3.72 9.89 17.58
C LEU A 216 3.54 8.37 17.41
N ALA A 217 4.58 7.64 17.02
CA ALA A 217 4.53 6.21 16.71
C ALA A 217 4.66 5.30 17.95
N SER A 218 4.28 5.81 19.13
CA SER A 218 4.50 5.16 20.44
C SER A 218 3.76 3.82 20.62
N HIS A 219 2.67 3.59 19.87
CA HIS A 219 1.81 2.41 20.03
C HIS A 219 1.66 1.58 18.74
N GLY A 220 2.29 1.99 17.64
CA GLY A 220 2.18 1.35 16.33
C GLY A 220 2.45 2.33 15.18
N ASP A 221 2.51 1.80 13.97
CA ASP A 221 2.72 2.62 12.77
C ASP A 221 1.42 3.30 12.34
N ILE A 222 1.38 4.63 12.49
CA ILE A 222 0.25 5.49 12.10
C ILE A 222 0.72 6.48 11.00
N GLY A 223 1.87 6.18 10.36
CA GLY A 223 2.46 7.05 9.35
C GLY A 223 1.55 7.22 8.13
N PHE A 224 0.78 6.18 7.81
CA PHE A 224 -0.19 6.18 6.72
C PHE A 224 -1.31 7.21 6.95
N GLU A 225 -1.99 7.15 8.10
CA GLU A 225 -3.15 7.98 8.43
C GLU A 225 -2.74 9.43 8.64
N LEU A 226 -1.64 9.66 9.37
CA LEU A 226 -1.09 11.01 9.58
C LEU A 226 -0.61 11.61 8.26
N GLY A 227 0.06 10.82 7.41
CA GLY A 227 0.43 11.24 6.05
C GLY A 227 -0.78 11.66 5.23
N CYS A 228 -1.85 10.88 5.25
CA CYS A 228 -3.10 11.21 4.55
C CYS A 228 -3.73 12.51 5.09
N ILE A 229 -3.91 12.63 6.41
CA ILE A 229 -4.55 13.79 7.03
C ILE A 229 -3.77 15.08 6.74
N PHE A 230 -2.45 15.06 6.96
CA PHE A 230 -1.62 16.25 6.73
C PHE A 230 -1.63 16.66 5.26
N THR A 231 -1.60 15.70 4.34
CA THR A 231 -1.68 15.96 2.89
C THR A 231 -3.02 16.59 2.51
N VAL A 232 -4.14 16.02 2.97
CA VAL A 232 -5.50 16.52 2.68
C VAL A 232 -5.67 17.93 3.24
N VAL A 233 -5.33 18.15 4.52
CA VAL A 233 -5.46 19.46 5.17
C VAL A 233 -4.58 20.50 4.48
N ALA A 234 -3.32 20.17 4.19
CA ALA A 234 -2.43 21.07 3.48
C ALA A 234 -2.97 21.44 2.09
N LEU A 235 -3.57 20.48 1.36
CA LEU A 235 -4.15 20.74 0.03
C LEU A 235 -5.41 21.60 0.12
N LEU A 236 -6.27 21.36 1.10
CA LEU A 236 -7.47 22.17 1.32
C LEU A 236 -7.13 23.63 1.64
N LEU A 237 -6.00 23.89 2.29
CA LEU A 237 -5.54 25.24 2.62
C LEU A 237 -4.78 25.90 1.47
N SER A 238 -3.90 25.17 0.79
CA SER A 238 -3.00 25.72 -0.23
C SER A 238 -3.71 25.95 -1.58
N ARG A 239 -4.65 25.07 -1.95
CA ARG A 239 -5.31 25.12 -3.27
C ARG A 239 -6.25 26.33 -3.47
N PRO A 240 -7.06 26.78 -2.49
CA PRO A 240 -7.84 28.00 -2.65
C PRO A 240 -6.96 29.24 -2.81
N VAL A 241 -5.79 29.26 -2.16
CA VAL A 241 -4.80 30.33 -2.29
C VAL A 241 -4.19 30.32 -3.69
N GLU A 242 -3.79 29.15 -4.19
CA GLU A 242 -3.28 28.98 -5.57
C GLU A 242 -4.30 29.46 -6.61
N LYS A 243 -5.58 29.05 -6.49
CA LYS A 243 -6.66 29.49 -7.38
C LYS A 243 -6.90 31.01 -7.33
N ARG A 244 -6.74 31.64 -6.17
CA ARG A 244 -6.89 33.11 -6.02
C ARG A 244 -5.72 33.88 -6.63
N VAL A 245 -4.49 33.38 -6.44
CA VAL A 245 -3.26 34.05 -6.90
C VAL A 245 -3.09 33.91 -8.40
N PHE A 246 -3.30 32.71 -8.95
CA PHE A 246 -3.04 32.42 -10.36
C PHE A 246 -4.27 32.49 -11.26
N LYS A 247 -5.49 32.61 -10.68
CA LYS A 247 -6.79 32.63 -11.41
C LYS A 247 -6.92 31.49 -12.44
N ARG A 248 -6.27 30.36 -12.17
CA ARG A 248 -6.23 29.13 -12.98
C ARG A 248 -6.49 27.93 -12.07
#